data_AF-X1GSV6-F1
#
_entry.id   AF-X1GSV6-F1
#
_cell.length_a   1.000
_cell.length_b   1.000
_cell.length_c   1.000
_cell.angle_alpha   90.00
_cell.angle_beta   90.00
_cell.angle_gamma   90.00
#
_symmetry.space_group_name_H-M   'P 1'
#
loop_
_entity.id
_entity.type
_entity.pdbx_description
1 polymer ?
#
loop_
_entity_poly.entity_id
_entity_poly.type
_entity_poly.pdbx_seq_one_letter_code
_entity_poly.pdbx_strand_id
1 'polypeptide(L)'
;MPPKNLSNHIVICNWSEKCISIVRELRAKALKLKKPIVIISDGINEKSFPELDELEEFRNVYLVKGDPAYELNLKRANITDGFSCIILSQQNAGSYADAQSVLIAMTVKQLCEEKGCRKVHIVAEAVDPKNFEHLKKAGCDEIVSAGDFALRIIEGKAYVNDEVVAEGEFTAMVVEKGKPLK
;
A
#
# COMPACT_ATOMS: atom_id res chain seq x y z
N MET A 1 7.03 -14.79 8.60
CA MET A 1 7.45 -14.63 7.18
C MET A 1 6.34 -15.13 6.27
N PRO A 2 6.12 -14.51 5.10
CA PRO A 2 5.11 -14.98 4.15
C PRO A 2 5.50 -16.33 3.50
N PRO A 3 4.54 -17.14 3.03
CA PRO A 3 4.79 -18.35 2.25
C PRO A 3 5.58 -18.08 0.96
N LYS A 4 6.45 -19.00 0.54
CA LYS A 4 7.31 -18.82 -0.66
C LYS A 4 6.55 -18.64 -1.97
N ASN A 5 5.34 -19.19 -2.09
CA ASN A 5 4.49 -19.13 -3.27
C ASN A 5 3.30 -18.17 -3.09
N LEU A 6 3.39 -17.24 -2.14
CA LEU A 6 2.33 -16.26 -1.90
C LEU A 6 2.14 -15.37 -3.12
N SER A 7 0.92 -15.28 -3.64
CA SER A 7 0.57 -14.45 -4.79
C SER A 7 -0.78 -13.77 -4.57
N ASN A 8 -1.08 -12.76 -5.38
CA ASN A 8 -2.34 -12.02 -5.32
C ASN A 8 -2.60 -11.37 -3.95
N HIS A 9 -1.53 -11.01 -3.24
CA HIS A 9 -1.53 -10.36 -1.93
C HIS A 9 -1.26 -8.86 -2.04
N ILE A 10 -1.56 -8.12 -0.97
CA ILE A 10 -1.23 -6.70 -0.86
C ILE A 10 0.08 -6.57 -0.07
N VAL A 11 1.01 -5.77 -0.57
CA VAL A 11 2.23 -5.43 0.16
C VAL A 11 2.10 -4.02 0.71
N ILE A 12 2.37 -3.82 2.00
CA ILE A 12 2.44 -2.51 2.65
C ILE A 12 3.91 -2.25 3.00
N CYS A 13 4.48 -1.23 2.38
CA CYS A 13 5.83 -0.75 2.67
C CYS A 13 5.75 0.36 3.72
N ASN A 14 6.66 0.30 4.69
CA ASN A 14 6.70 1.10 5.90
C ASN A 14 5.57 0.79 6.89
N TRP A 15 5.76 1.29 8.11
CA TRP A 15 4.82 1.12 9.21
C TRP A 15 4.33 2.47 9.74
N SER A 16 3.01 2.59 9.89
CA SER A 16 2.40 3.59 10.75
C SER A 16 1.14 3.08 11.43
N GLU A 17 0.63 3.83 12.42
CA GLU A 17 -0.65 3.53 13.08
C GLU A 17 -1.80 3.36 12.07
N LYS A 18 -1.68 3.98 10.88
CA LYS A 18 -2.64 3.85 9.78
C LYS A 18 -2.70 2.44 9.21
N CYS A 19 -1.64 1.64 9.32
CA CYS A 19 -1.64 0.26 8.85
C CYS A 19 -2.78 -0.55 9.47
N ILE A 20 -3.07 -0.33 10.75
CA ILE A 20 -4.16 -1.04 11.46
C ILE A 20 -5.50 -0.70 10.79
N SER A 21 -5.77 0.57 10.56
CA SER A 21 -6.99 1.03 9.87
C SER A 21 -7.08 0.47 8.45
N ILE A 22 -5.99 0.54 7.68
CA ILE A 22 -5.92 0.01 6.32
C ILE A 22 -6.19 -1.49 6.32
N VAL A 23 -5.60 -2.26 7.22
CA VAL A 23 -5.85 -3.71 7.32
C VAL A 23 -7.32 -3.96 7.64
N ARG A 24 -7.91 -3.24 8.60
CA ARG A 24 -9.35 -3.35 8.95
C ARG A 24 -10.26 -3.05 7.77
N GLU A 25 -9.96 -2.00 7.01
CA GLU A 25 -10.73 -1.62 5.82
C GLU A 25 -10.61 -2.68 4.72
N LEU A 26 -9.41 -3.19 4.46
CA LEU A 26 -9.18 -4.32 3.54
C LEU A 26 -9.83 -5.64 4.03
N ARG A 27 -10.21 -5.69 5.31
CA ARG A 27 -10.89 -6.81 5.96
C ARG A 27 -12.37 -6.54 6.21
N ALA A 28 -12.90 -5.37 5.86
CA ALA A 28 -14.28 -4.97 6.05
C ALA A 28 -15.26 -5.97 5.42
N LYS A 29 -16.31 -6.40 6.13
CA LYS A 29 -17.21 -7.50 5.70
C LYS A 29 -17.79 -7.33 4.29
N ALA A 30 -17.97 -6.10 3.83
CA ALA A 30 -18.45 -5.78 2.49
C ALA A 30 -17.54 -6.33 1.36
N LEU A 31 -16.24 -6.46 1.60
CA LEU A 31 -15.31 -7.02 0.61
C LEU A 31 -15.36 -8.55 0.62
N LYS A 32 -15.89 -9.14 -0.46
CA LYS A 32 -16.04 -10.60 -0.63
C LYS A 32 -14.71 -11.35 -0.68
N LEU A 33 -13.66 -10.74 -1.25
CA LEU A 33 -12.34 -11.36 -1.40
C LEU A 33 -11.33 -10.73 -0.45
N LYS A 34 -10.81 -11.53 0.50
CA LYS A 34 -9.75 -11.12 1.43
C LYS A 34 -8.39 -11.55 0.89
N LYS A 35 -7.60 -10.59 0.40
CA LYS A 35 -6.23 -10.85 -0.04
C LYS A 35 -5.31 -10.98 1.18
N PRO A 36 -4.32 -11.88 1.17
CA PRO A 36 -3.25 -11.87 2.16
C PRO A 36 -2.54 -10.51 2.16
N ILE A 37 -1.97 -10.12 3.30
CA ILE A 37 -1.26 -8.84 3.43
C ILE A 37 0.16 -9.13 3.91
N VAL A 38 1.15 -8.46 3.32
CA VAL A 38 2.53 -8.51 3.78
C VAL A 38 2.98 -7.11 4.13
N ILE A 39 3.44 -6.90 5.35
CA ILE A 39 3.93 -5.61 5.83
C ILE A 39 5.44 -5.66 5.93
N ILE A 40 6.12 -4.71 5.28
CA ILE A 40 7.58 -4.57 5.28
C ILE A 40 7.96 -3.32 6.04
N SER A 41 8.71 -3.47 7.13
CA SER A 41 9.22 -2.33 7.88
C SER A 41 10.39 -2.70 8.76
N ASP A 42 11.32 -1.76 8.97
CA ASP A 42 12.37 -1.89 9.98
C ASP A 42 11.88 -1.51 11.40
N GLY A 43 10.81 -0.71 11.47
CA GLY A 43 10.23 -0.22 12.72
C GLY A 43 9.20 -1.17 13.35
N ILE A 44 8.92 -2.31 12.74
CA ILE A 44 7.91 -3.26 13.24
C ILE A 44 8.53 -4.22 14.25
N ASN A 45 7.88 -4.36 15.40
CA ASN A 45 8.19 -5.40 16.37
C ASN A 45 6.90 -6.18 16.72
N GLU A 46 7.04 -7.32 17.40
CA GLU A 46 5.90 -8.17 17.77
C GLU A 46 4.87 -7.43 18.67
N LYS A 47 5.30 -6.38 19.39
CA LYS A 47 4.40 -5.52 20.19
C LYS A 47 3.69 -4.44 19.38
N SER A 48 4.10 -4.17 18.15
CA SER A 48 3.35 -3.31 17.22
C SER A 48 2.01 -3.93 16.83
N PHE A 49 1.83 -5.20 17.16
CA PHE A 49 0.79 -6.08 16.67
C PHE A 49 0.53 -7.24 17.65
N PRO A 50 0.17 -6.95 18.92
CA PRO A 50 0.04 -7.97 19.95
C PRO A 50 -1.07 -9.00 19.69
N GLU A 51 -1.93 -8.75 18.69
CA GLU A 51 -3.18 -9.47 18.43
C GLU A 51 -3.24 -10.14 17.05
N LEU A 52 -2.13 -10.16 16.28
CA LEU A 52 -2.12 -10.63 14.87
C LEU A 52 -2.73 -12.02 14.68
N ASP A 53 -2.52 -12.91 15.64
CA ASP A 53 -3.01 -14.29 15.56
C ASP A 53 -4.33 -14.50 16.29
N GLU A 54 -4.76 -13.55 17.13
CA GLU A 54 -5.97 -13.69 17.97
C GLU A 54 -7.21 -13.09 17.31
N LEU A 55 -7.06 -12.04 16.50
CA LEU A 55 -8.17 -11.37 15.84
C LEU A 55 -8.32 -11.82 14.39
N GLU A 56 -9.55 -12.19 14.01
CA GLU A 56 -9.90 -12.66 12.66
C GLU A 56 -9.50 -11.65 11.55
N GLU A 57 -9.51 -10.35 11.85
CA GLU A 57 -9.10 -9.30 10.91
C GLU A 57 -7.62 -9.38 10.50
N PHE A 58 -6.76 -9.93 11.36
CA PHE A 58 -5.33 -10.04 11.10
C PHE A 58 -4.90 -11.41 10.54
N ARG A 59 -5.85 -12.32 10.30
CA ARG A 59 -5.56 -13.58 9.61
C ARG A 59 -4.88 -13.32 8.25
N ASN A 60 -3.85 -14.10 7.95
CA ASN A 60 -3.04 -14.01 6.73
C ASN A 60 -2.36 -12.63 6.55
N VAL A 61 -2.01 -11.97 7.65
CA VAL A 61 -1.09 -10.83 7.67
C VAL A 61 0.29 -11.33 8.03
N TYR A 62 1.28 -11.03 7.20
CA TYR A 62 2.66 -11.48 7.40
C TYR A 62 3.58 -10.28 7.56
N LEU A 63 4.56 -10.41 8.44
CA LEU A 63 5.57 -9.37 8.66
C LEU A 63 6.91 -9.76 8.00
N VAL A 64 7.53 -8.79 7.33
CA VAL A 64 8.90 -8.84 6.83
C VAL A 64 9.67 -7.70 7.48
N LYS A 65 10.58 -8.04 8.40
CA LYS A 65 11.43 -7.05 9.05
C LYS A 65 12.54 -6.57 8.11
N GLY A 66 12.65 -5.26 7.99
CA GLY A 66 13.70 -4.54 7.26
C GLY A 66 13.17 -3.35 6.45
N ASP A 67 14.07 -2.48 6.00
CA ASP A 67 13.72 -1.31 5.19
C ASP A 67 13.25 -1.75 3.78
N PRO A 68 12.04 -1.35 3.33
CA PRO A 68 11.51 -1.67 2.01
C PRO A 68 12.27 -0.98 0.85
N ALA A 69 13.11 0.03 1.10
CA ALA A 69 14.00 0.59 0.09
C ALA A 69 15.11 -0.40 -0.33
N TYR A 70 15.38 -1.44 0.47
CA TYR A 70 16.27 -2.52 0.07
C TYR A 70 15.52 -3.61 -0.68
N GLU A 71 15.96 -3.84 -1.92
CA GLU A 71 15.41 -4.82 -2.85
C GLU A 71 15.22 -6.22 -2.24
N LEU A 72 16.16 -6.67 -1.40
CA LEU A 72 16.08 -7.98 -0.72
C LEU A 72 14.80 -8.11 0.12
N ASN A 73 14.36 -7.05 0.79
CA ASN A 73 13.16 -7.09 1.63
C ASN A 73 11.87 -7.12 0.80
N LEU A 74 11.85 -6.40 -0.33
CA LEU A 74 10.76 -6.50 -1.32
C LEU A 74 10.67 -7.91 -1.92
N LYS A 75 11.82 -8.53 -2.24
CA LYS A 75 11.89 -9.94 -2.69
C LYS A 75 11.38 -10.91 -1.62
N ARG A 76 11.75 -10.72 -0.34
CA ARG A 76 11.25 -11.53 0.79
C ARG A 76 9.72 -11.41 0.98
N ALA A 77 9.12 -10.31 0.54
CA ALA A 77 7.67 -10.10 0.54
C ALA A 77 6.97 -10.63 -0.72
N ASN A 78 7.71 -11.26 -1.63
CA ASN A 78 7.26 -11.70 -2.95
C ASN A 78 6.54 -10.61 -3.75
N ILE A 79 7.07 -9.38 -3.74
CA ILE A 79 6.39 -8.19 -4.30
C ILE A 79 5.94 -8.38 -5.75
N THR A 80 6.71 -9.09 -6.57
CA THR A 80 6.45 -9.22 -8.02
C THR A 80 5.29 -10.16 -8.35
N ASP A 81 4.82 -10.96 -7.39
CA ASP A 81 3.56 -11.73 -7.50
C ASP A 81 2.40 -11.05 -6.74
N GLY A 82 2.64 -9.84 -6.22
CA GLY A 82 1.67 -9.04 -5.50
C GLY A 82 0.55 -8.51 -6.41
N PHE A 83 -0.62 -8.35 -5.82
CA PHE A 83 -1.74 -7.65 -6.44
C PHE A 83 -1.45 -6.15 -6.52
N SER A 84 -1.11 -5.54 -5.38
CA SER A 84 -0.86 -4.10 -5.21
C SER A 84 0.18 -3.85 -4.10
N CYS A 85 0.85 -2.69 -4.18
CA CYS A 85 1.80 -2.18 -3.19
C CYS A 85 1.29 -0.84 -2.64
N ILE A 86 1.17 -0.73 -1.32
CA ILE A 86 0.89 0.51 -0.60
C ILE A 86 2.20 0.98 0.00
N ILE A 87 2.62 2.20 -0.29
CA ILE A 87 3.82 2.80 0.29
C ILE A 87 3.38 3.89 1.26
N LEU A 88 3.53 3.65 2.55
CA LEU A 88 3.27 4.65 3.57
C LEU A 88 4.51 5.52 3.78
N SER A 89 4.29 6.78 4.15
CA SER A 89 5.39 7.68 4.48
C SER A 89 6.12 7.18 5.73
N GLN A 90 7.45 7.10 5.66
CA GLN A 90 8.24 6.69 6.81
C GLN A 90 8.11 7.71 7.94
N GLN A 91 7.58 7.25 9.07
CA GLN A 91 7.51 8.07 10.27
C GLN A 91 8.92 8.49 10.70
N ASN A 92 9.05 9.74 11.16
CA ASN A 92 10.30 10.35 11.61
C ASN A 92 11.36 10.62 10.53
N ALA A 93 11.08 10.37 9.24
CA ALA A 93 11.98 10.75 8.14
C ALA A 93 11.87 12.23 7.75
N GLY A 94 10.88 12.96 8.28
CA GLY A 94 10.68 14.39 8.01
C GLY A 94 10.55 14.67 6.51
N SER A 95 11.33 15.62 6.00
CA SER A 95 11.36 16.00 4.58
C SER A 95 11.88 14.90 3.64
N TYR A 96 12.49 13.82 4.18
CA TYR A 96 13.03 12.71 3.39
C TYR A 96 12.03 11.58 3.18
N ALA A 97 10.84 11.63 3.80
CA ALA A 97 9.85 10.56 3.70
C ALA A 97 9.45 10.25 2.25
N ASP A 98 9.14 11.28 1.45
CA ASP A 98 8.76 11.11 0.05
C ASP A 98 9.93 10.61 -0.82
N ALA A 99 11.18 10.98 -0.49
CA ALA A 99 12.35 10.50 -1.19
C ALA A 99 12.52 8.98 -1.02
N GLN A 100 12.26 8.45 0.18
CA GLN A 100 12.24 7.01 0.40
C GLN A 100 11.08 6.35 -0.36
N SER A 101 9.88 6.95 -0.35
CA SER A 101 8.73 6.45 -1.13
C SER A 101 9.03 6.37 -2.63
N VAL A 102 9.74 7.36 -3.18
CA VAL A 102 10.25 7.36 -4.56
C VAL A 102 11.19 6.18 -4.80
N LEU A 103 12.17 5.96 -3.91
CA LEU A 103 13.11 4.84 -4.04
C LEU A 103 12.38 3.49 -4.05
N ILE A 104 11.46 3.27 -3.10
CA ILE A 104 10.67 2.05 -3.01
C ILE A 104 9.90 1.83 -4.31
N ALA A 105 9.17 2.84 -4.80
CA ALA A 105 8.37 2.74 -6.02
C ALA A 105 9.24 2.40 -7.25
N MET A 106 10.41 3.04 -7.38
CA MET A 106 11.37 2.75 -8.44
C MET A 106 11.86 1.29 -8.38
N THR A 107 12.23 0.80 -7.19
CA THR A 107 12.70 -0.57 -7.02
C THR A 107 11.60 -1.59 -7.32
N VAL A 108 10.36 -1.36 -6.88
CA VAL A 108 9.22 -2.23 -7.21
C VAL A 108 9.01 -2.29 -8.73
N LYS A 109 9.03 -1.14 -9.40
CA LYS A 109 8.89 -1.06 -10.86
C LYS A 109 10.01 -1.85 -11.56
N GLN A 110 11.26 -1.61 -11.19
CA GLN A 110 12.43 -2.29 -11.75
C GLN A 110 12.33 -3.81 -11.57
N LEU A 111 11.98 -4.29 -10.37
CA LEU A 111 11.82 -5.71 -10.11
C LEU A 111 10.74 -6.37 -10.98
N CYS A 112 9.66 -5.64 -11.28
CA CYS A 112 8.63 -6.15 -12.18
C CYS A 112 9.14 -6.25 -13.62
N GLU A 113 9.89 -5.25 -14.09
CA GLU A 113 10.50 -5.22 -15.41
C GLU A 113 11.54 -6.34 -15.57
N GLU A 114 12.42 -6.54 -14.59
CA GLU A 114 13.43 -7.61 -14.57
C GLU A 114 12.81 -9.01 -14.62
N LYS A 115 11.71 -9.23 -13.88
CA LYS A 115 10.98 -10.50 -13.90
C LYS A 115 10.17 -10.70 -15.18
N GLY A 116 9.86 -9.61 -15.92
CA GLY A 116 8.93 -9.63 -17.04
C GLY A 116 7.49 -9.94 -16.61
N CYS A 117 7.11 -9.58 -15.38
CA CYS A 117 5.76 -9.83 -14.86
C CYS A 117 4.84 -8.62 -15.09
N ARG A 118 3.55 -8.80 -14.79
CA ARG A 118 2.61 -7.67 -14.74
C ARG A 118 3.11 -6.63 -13.74
N LYS A 119 3.04 -5.35 -14.11
CA LYS A 119 3.27 -4.24 -13.18
C LYS A 119 2.38 -4.36 -11.94
N VAL A 120 2.97 -4.30 -10.75
CA VAL A 120 2.25 -4.16 -9.48
C VAL A 120 1.65 -2.76 -9.39
N HIS A 121 0.38 -2.66 -8.99
CA HIS A 121 -0.29 -1.37 -8.83
C HIS A 121 0.22 -0.67 -7.56
N ILE A 122 0.85 0.49 -7.69
CA ILE A 122 1.50 1.19 -6.58
C ILE A 122 0.68 2.41 -6.15
N VAL A 123 0.26 2.41 -4.88
CA VAL A 123 -0.36 3.57 -4.21
C VAL A 123 0.63 4.12 -3.19
N ALA A 124 0.98 5.39 -3.27
CA ALA A 124 1.92 6.03 -2.36
C ALA A 124 1.29 7.16 -1.54
N GLU A 125 1.65 7.21 -0.25
CA GLU A 125 1.49 8.39 0.59
C GLU A 125 2.48 9.46 0.16
N ALA A 126 1.98 10.68 0.02
CA ALA A 126 2.84 11.84 -0.17
C ALA A 126 2.63 12.87 0.95
N VAL A 127 3.74 13.36 1.49
CA VAL A 127 3.77 14.39 2.52
C VAL A 127 3.84 15.78 1.89
N ASP A 128 4.76 15.98 0.93
CA ASP A 128 4.93 17.26 0.25
C ASP A 128 4.36 17.19 -1.18
N PRO A 129 3.37 18.03 -1.52
CA PRO A 129 2.84 18.18 -2.89
C PRO A 129 3.91 18.37 -3.97
N LYS A 130 5.05 18.97 -3.64
CA LYS A 130 6.18 19.17 -4.58
C LYS A 130 6.77 17.85 -5.08
N ASN A 131 6.63 16.77 -4.32
CA ASN A 131 7.18 15.46 -4.67
C ASN A 131 6.23 14.58 -5.49
N PHE A 132 5.01 15.04 -5.77
CA PHE A 132 4.00 14.23 -6.48
C PHE A 132 4.48 13.81 -7.87
N GLU A 133 5.07 14.74 -8.64
CA GLU A 133 5.60 14.42 -9.96
C GLU A 133 6.78 13.44 -9.89
N HIS A 134 7.57 13.47 -8.82
CA HIS A 134 8.65 12.51 -8.60
C HIS A 134 8.10 11.11 -8.31
N LEU A 135 7.09 10.98 -7.44
CA LEU A 135 6.41 9.71 -7.14
C LEU A 135 5.75 9.11 -8.39
N LYS A 136 5.10 9.94 -9.19
CA LYS A 136 4.48 9.49 -10.46
C LYS A 136 5.53 8.94 -11.44
N LYS A 137 6.65 9.66 -11.61
CA LYS A 137 7.77 9.21 -12.46
C LYS A 137 8.45 7.95 -11.92
N ALA A 138 8.49 7.78 -10.60
CA ALA A 138 9.02 6.60 -9.94
C ALA A 138 8.21 5.33 -10.24
N GLY A 139 6.93 5.47 -10.60
CA GLY A 139 6.07 4.37 -10.99
C GLY A 139 4.78 4.27 -10.19
N CYS A 140 4.52 5.19 -9.26
CA CYS A 140 3.26 5.25 -8.53
C CYS A 140 2.09 5.48 -9.51
N ASP A 141 1.09 4.61 -9.41
CA ASP A 141 -0.16 4.71 -10.17
C ASP A 141 -1.10 5.69 -9.50
N GLU A 142 -1.09 5.72 -8.16
CA GLU A 142 -1.89 6.63 -7.35
C GLU A 142 -1.04 7.27 -6.25
N ILE A 143 -1.35 8.53 -5.97
CA ILE A 143 -0.73 9.32 -4.92
C ILE A 143 -1.86 9.85 -4.06
N VAL A 144 -1.85 9.49 -2.78
CA VAL A 144 -2.88 9.90 -1.83
C VAL A 144 -2.26 10.82 -0.78
N SER A 145 -3.03 11.82 -0.37
CA SER A 145 -2.72 12.54 0.85
C SER A 145 -2.98 11.63 2.05
N ALA A 146 -2.30 11.92 3.15
CA ALA A 146 -2.24 11.14 4.39
C ALA A 146 -3.58 10.63 4.99
N GLY A 147 -4.75 11.04 4.49
CA GLY A 147 -6.08 10.68 5.02
C GLY A 147 -6.90 9.63 4.26
N ASP A 148 -6.62 9.33 2.98
CA ASP A 148 -7.64 8.70 2.08
C ASP A 148 -7.26 7.30 1.53
N PHE A 149 -6.60 6.46 2.32
CA PHE A 149 -5.92 5.25 1.82
C PHE A 149 -6.84 4.09 1.35
N ALA A 150 -7.82 3.67 2.14
CA ALA A 150 -8.53 2.44 1.81
C ALA A 150 -9.53 2.55 0.67
N LEU A 151 -10.14 3.73 0.49
CA LEU A 151 -11.13 3.94 -0.56
C LEU A 151 -10.51 3.71 -1.95
N ARG A 152 -9.28 4.18 -2.15
CA ARG A 152 -8.56 4.12 -3.44
C ARG A 152 -8.10 2.72 -3.83
N ILE A 153 -7.71 1.89 -2.87
CA ILE A 153 -7.29 0.51 -3.14
C ILE A 153 -8.45 -0.35 -3.63
N ILE A 154 -9.67 -0.07 -3.15
CA ILE A 154 -10.89 -0.73 -3.62
C ILE A 154 -11.21 -0.28 -5.07
N GLU A 155 -10.95 0.99 -5.39
CA GLU A 155 -11.17 1.58 -6.72
C GLU A 155 -10.13 1.11 -7.78
N GLY A 156 -8.89 0.81 -7.37
CA GLY A 156 -7.74 0.48 -8.22
C GLY A 156 -7.79 -0.83 -9.01
N LYS A 157 -8.99 -1.33 -9.33
CA LYS A 157 -9.40 -2.54 -10.09
C LYS A 157 -9.98 -3.67 -9.23
N ALA A 158 -11.22 -3.45 -8.78
CA ALA A 158 -12.19 -4.51 -8.52
C ALA A 158 -13.03 -4.87 -9.78
N TYR A 159 -12.44 -4.81 -10.98
CA TYR A 159 -13.08 -5.36 -12.18
C TYR A 159 -12.67 -6.81 -12.35
N VAL A 160 -13.58 -7.72 -12.00
CA VAL A 160 -13.56 -9.09 -12.51
C VAL A 160 -14.79 -9.17 -13.42
N ASN A 161 -14.56 -9.27 -14.74
CA ASN A 161 -15.60 -9.42 -15.77
C ASN A 161 -16.66 -8.30 -15.83
N ASP A 162 -16.25 -7.04 -16.00
CA ASP A 162 -17.15 -5.89 -16.30
C ASP A 162 -18.33 -5.62 -15.33
N GLU A 163 -18.44 -6.34 -14.20
CA GLU A 163 -19.49 -6.13 -13.20
C GLU A 163 -18.97 -5.37 -11.97
N VAL A 164 -19.67 -4.29 -11.63
CA VAL A 164 -19.47 -3.49 -10.40
C VAL A 164 -20.05 -4.26 -9.22
N VAL A 165 -19.25 -4.55 -8.18
CA VAL A 165 -19.70 -5.34 -7.01
C VAL A 165 -19.90 -4.50 -5.74
N ALA A 166 -19.72 -3.17 -5.78
CA ALA A 166 -20.06 -2.33 -4.63
C ALA A 166 -20.38 -0.89 -5.03
N GLU A 167 -21.67 -0.53 -5.05
CA GLU A 167 -22.09 0.82 -4.72
C GLU A 167 -22.23 0.88 -3.20
N GLY A 168 -21.32 1.58 -2.53
CA GLY A 168 -21.39 1.86 -1.10
C GLY A 168 -21.25 3.35 -0.90
N GLU A 169 -22.32 3.99 -0.44
CA GLU A 169 -22.34 5.40 -0.05
C GLU A 169 -21.25 5.70 0.99
N PHE A 170 -20.18 6.41 0.60
CA PHE A 170 -19.30 7.08 1.56
C PHE A 170 -18.95 8.48 1.04
N THR A 171 -19.80 9.42 1.42
CA THR A 171 -19.62 10.85 1.28
C THR A 171 -18.61 11.33 2.33
N ALA A 172 -17.39 11.74 1.93
CA ALA A 172 -16.60 12.71 2.68
C ALA A 172 -15.44 13.28 1.85
N MET A 173 -15.58 14.56 1.49
CA MET A 173 -14.51 15.52 1.17
C MET A 173 -13.52 15.16 0.06
N VAL A 174 -13.99 15.17 -1.19
CA VAL A 174 -13.14 15.68 -2.27
C VAL A 174 -12.94 17.18 -2.00
N VAL A 175 -11.72 17.57 -1.63
CA VAL A 175 -11.30 18.97 -1.64
C VAL A 175 -11.51 19.50 -3.07
N GLU A 176 -12.54 20.32 -3.26
CA GLU A 176 -12.76 21.04 -4.51
C GLU A 176 -11.51 21.87 -4.83
N LYS A 177 -10.84 21.51 -5.93
CA LYS A 177 -9.84 22.36 -6.57
C LYS A 177 -10.50 23.67 -7.02
N GLY A 178 -9.94 24.78 -6.55
CA GLY A 178 -9.85 26.04 -7.30
C GLY A 178 -11.16 26.65 -7.81
N LYS A 179 -11.71 27.59 -7.05
CA LYS A 179 -12.41 28.75 -7.62
C LYS A 179 -11.73 30.03 -7.15
N PRO A 180 -11.54 31.04 -8.03
CA PRO A 180 -11.00 32.32 -7.60
C PRO A 180 -12.04 33.04 -6.73
N LEU A 181 -11.56 33.73 -5.70
CA LEU A 181 -12.37 34.64 -4.90
C LEU A 181 -12.88 35.78 -5.83
N LYS A 182 -14.20 35.95 -5.88
CA LYS A 182 -14.83 37.21 -6.26
C LYS A 182 -15.22 37.94 -4.99
#